data_AF-S4PUT0-F1
#
_entry.id   AF-S4PUT0-F1
#
_cell.length_a   1.000
_cell.length_b   1.000
_cell.length_c   1.000
_cell.angle_alpha   90.00
_cell.angle_beta   90.00
_cell.angle_gamma   90.00
#
_symmetry.space_group_name_H-M   'P 1'
#
loop_
_entity.id
_entity.type
_entity.pdbx_description
1 polymer ?
#
loop_
_entity_poly.entity_id
_entity_poly.type
_entity_poly.pdbx_seq_one_letter_code
_entity_poly.pdbx_strand_id
1 'polypeptide(L)'
;FAIDAVFLGQGNVEWTEVQVETYGHVRRDKNLKYVGREEYFNYAQRLSQGPSVLQAGSHSIPFSYSIPYTCPSSFKGEKGQVTYTV
;
A
#
# COMPACT_ATOMS: atom_id res chain seq x y z
N PHE A 1 -24.80 -10.02 6.46
CA PHE A 1 -23.47 -9.44 6.72
C PHE A 1 -22.55 -9.81 5.57
N ALA A 2 -21.74 -8.88 5.08
CA ALA A 2 -20.70 -9.17 4.11
C ALA A 2 -19.36 -9.08 4.84
N ILE A 3 -18.63 -10.19 4.87
CA ILE A 3 -17.28 -10.28 5.41
C ILE A 3 -16.36 -10.47 4.21
N ASP A 4 -15.43 -9.53 4.06
CA ASP A 4 -14.45 -9.48 3.01
C ASP A 4 -13.05 -9.47 3.65
N ALA A 5 -12.11 -10.21 3.06
CA ALA A 5 -10.68 -10.05 3.32
C ALA A 5 -10.06 -9.26 2.17
N VAL A 6 -9.28 -8.22 2.48
CA VAL A 6 -8.71 -7.32 1.47
C VAL A 6 -7.20 -7.45 1.47
N PHE A 7 -6.67 -8.15 0.48
CA PHE A 7 -5.25 -8.34 0.29
C PHE A 7 -4.69 -7.14 -0.48
N LEU A 8 -3.76 -6.41 0.15
CA LEU A 8 -3.13 -5.23 -0.41
C LEU A 8 -1.61 -5.40 -0.42
N GLY A 9 -1.00 -5.24 -1.58
CA GLY A 9 0.45 -5.11 -1.74
C GLY A 9 0.79 -3.77 -2.35
N GLN A 10 1.62 -2.97 -1.69
CA GLN A 10 1.97 -1.63 -2.17
C GLN A 10 3.39 -1.20 -1.80
N GLY A 11 3.98 -0.38 -2.67
CA GLY A 11 5.21 0.36 -2.45
C GLY A 11 4.91 1.83 -2.26
N ASN A 12 5.49 2.44 -1.23
CA ASN A 12 5.43 3.88 -0.99
C ASN A 12 6.85 4.40 -0.82
N VAL A 13 7.23 5.40 -1.59
CA VAL A 13 8.57 6.00 -1.57
C VAL A 13 8.49 7.51 -1.49
N GLU A 14 9.51 8.13 -0.89
CA GLU A 14 9.64 9.57 -0.76
C GLU A 14 11.06 9.98 -1.12
N TRP A 15 11.20 11.03 -1.93
CA TRP A 15 12.49 11.61 -2.26
C TRP A 15 12.42 13.13 -2.33
N THR A 16 13.58 13.78 -2.21
CA THR A 16 13.70 15.24 -2.25
C THR A 16 14.68 15.63 -3.34
N GLU A 17 14.32 16.63 -4.15
CA GLU A 17 15.19 17.22 -5.17
C GLU A 17 15.41 18.70 -4.88
N VAL A 18 16.60 19.21 -5.22
CA VAL A 18 16.91 20.64 -5.11
C VAL A 18 16.73 21.27 -6.48
N GLN A 19 15.69 22.09 -6.61
CA GLN A 19 15.51 22.93 -7.79
C GLN A 19 16.23 24.27 -7.58
N VAL A 20 17.15 24.59 -8.48
CA VAL A 20 17.86 25.87 -8.47
C VAL A 20 17.14 26.83 -9.43
N GLU A 21 16.54 27.87 -8.87
CA GLU A 21 15.95 28.96 -9.64
C GLU A 21 16.93 30.14 -9.67
N THR A 22 17.24 30.64 -10.86
CA THR A 22 18.08 31.84 -11.03
C THR A 22 17.24 32.95 -11.64
N TYR A 23 17.00 34.01 -10.88
CA TYR A 23 16.34 35.23 -11.35
C TYR A 23 17.35 36.37 -11.28
N GLY A 24 17.82 36.84 -12.43
CA GLY A 24 18.91 37.81 -12.50
C GLY A 24 20.24 37.24 -11.97
N HIS A 25 20.90 37.94 -11.04
CA HIS A 25 22.15 37.50 -10.38
C HIS A 25 21.92 36.74 -9.07
N VAL A 26 20.66 36.48 -8.67
CA VAL A 26 20.34 35.79 -7.42
C VAL A 26 20.00 34.33 -7.71
N ARG A 27 20.79 33.43 -7.12
CA ARG A 27 20.53 31.99 -7.10
C ARG A 27 19.69 31.64 -5.87
N ARG A 28 18.60 30.91 -6.07
CA ARG A 28 17.76 30.38 -5.00
C ARG A 28 17.62 28.88 -5.13
N ASP A 29 17.96 28.16 -4.07
CA ASP A 29 17.81 26.72 -3.99
C ASP A 29 16.48 26.40 -3.29
N LYS A 30 15.64 25.57 -3.92
CA LYS A 30 14.32 25.17 -3.44
C LYS A 30 14.28 23.66 -3.29
N ASN A 31 14.04 23.17 -2.07
CA ASN A 31 13.83 21.75 -1.82
C ASN A 31 12.40 21.36 -2.19
N LEU A 32 12.25 20.40 -3.11
CA LEU A 32 10.99 19.83 -3.52
C LEU A 32 10.90 18.41 -2.98
N LYS A 33 9.80 18.10 -2.28
CA LYS A 33 9.51 16.76 -1.79
C LYS A 33 8.54 16.08 -2.75
N TYR A 34 8.84 14.83 -3.11
CA TYR A 34 8.01 13.98 -3.95
C TYR A 34 7.65 12.69 -3.22
N VAL A 35 6.54 12.11 -3.64
CA VAL A 35 6.04 10.83 -3.15
C VAL A 35 5.64 9.98 -4.34
N GLY A 36 6.05 8.72 -4.32
CA GLY A 36 5.65 7.70 -5.28
C GLY A 36 4.85 6.63 -4.57
N ARG A 37 3.71 6.24 -5.16
CA ARG A 37 2.87 5.15 -4.67
C ARG A 37 2.55 4.20 -5.81
N GLU A 38 2.70 2.91 -5.54
CA GLU A 38 2.39 1.85 -6.48
C GLU A 38 1.63 0.73 -5.75
N GLU A 39 0.52 0.28 -6.32
CA GLU A 39 -0.22 -0.89 -5.85
C GLU A 39 0.12 -2.08 -6.74
N TYR A 40 0.74 -3.11 -6.16
CA TYR A 40 1.08 -4.36 -6.86
C TYR A 40 -0.16 -5.25 -7.03
N PHE A 41 -1.00 -5.28 -6.00
CA PHE A 41 -2.30 -5.93 -6.04
C PHE A 41 -3.22 -5.33 -4.98
N ASN A 42 -4.51 -5.34 -5.28
CA ASN A 42 -5.58 -4.95 -4.38
C ASN A 42 -6.77 -5.87 -4.66
N TYR A 43 -6.90 -6.92 -3.86
CA TYR A 43 -7.87 -7.98 -4.10
C TYR A 43 -8.78 -8.18 -2.89
N ALA A 44 -10.08 -8.02 -3.11
CA ALA A 44 -11.10 -8.30 -2.10
C ALA A 44 -11.69 -9.70 -2.32
N GLN A 45 -11.50 -10.59 -1.36
CA GLN A 45 -12.12 -11.91 -1.34
C GLN A 45 -13.37 -11.88 -0.46
N ARG A 46 -14.53 -12.19 -1.06
CA ARG A 46 -15.77 -12.39 -0.32
C ARG A 46 -15.70 -13.69 0.48
N LEU A 47 -15.68 -13.57 1.81
CA LEU A 47 -15.62 -14.70 2.72
C LEU A 47 -17.00 -15.20 3.17
N SER A 48 -18.02 -14.33 3.12
CA SER A 48 -19.40 -14.71 3.46
C SER A 48 -20.29 -14.75 2.21
N GLN A 49 -20.94 -15.89 1.94
CA GLN A 49 -21.94 -15.99 0.88
C GLN A 49 -23.35 -15.72 1.43
N GLY A 50 -23.79 -14.46 1.41
CA GLY A 50 -25.20 -14.11 1.62
C GLY A 50 -25.64 -13.81 3.07
N PRO A 51 -26.93 -13.49 3.29
CA PRO A 51 -27.46 -13.01 4.56
C PRO A 51 -27.61 -14.17 5.54
N SER A 52 -26.51 -14.49 6.22
CA SER A 52 -26.46 -15.56 7.22
C SER A 52 -26.16 -14.93 8.56
N VAL A 53 -27.16 -14.90 9.43
CA VAL A 53 -27.02 -14.47 10.82
C VAL A 53 -25.90 -15.30 11.45
N LEU A 54 -24.80 -14.66 11.83
CA LEU A 54 -23.78 -15.32 12.64
C LEU A 54 -24.40 -15.64 13.99
N GLN A 55 -24.50 -16.93 14.30
CA GLN A 55 -24.99 -17.37 15.60
C GLN A 55 -24.04 -16.90 16.70
N ALA A 56 -24.55 -16.74 17.92
CA ALA A 56 -23.70 -16.42 19.06
C ALA A 56 -22.63 -17.52 19.24
N GLY A 57 -21.37 -17.11 19.30
CA GLY A 57 -20.23 -18.04 19.41
C GLY A 57 -19.00 -17.55 18.65
N SER A 58 -17.93 -18.34 18.73
CA SER A 58 -16.68 -18.08 18.01
C SER A 58 -16.76 -18.65 16.60
N HIS A 59 -16.44 -17.82 15.61
CA HIS A 59 -16.38 -18.20 14.20
C HIS A 59 -14.97 -17.96 13.67
N SER A 60 -14.41 -18.96 12.99
CA SER A 60 -13.13 -18.83 12.28
C SER A 60 -13.41 -19.00 10.79
N ILE A 61 -13.15 -17.95 10.02
CA ILE A 61 -13.39 -17.95 8.57
C ILE A 61 -12.03 -18.01 7.87
N PRO A 62 -11.67 -19.15 7.25
CA PRO A 62 -10.38 -19.28 6.59
C PRO A 62 -10.34 -18.44 5.31
N PHE A 63 -9.17 -17.89 5.02
CA PHE A 63 -8.88 -17.19 3.78
C PHE A 63 -7.50 -17.61 3.27
N SER A 64 -7.26 -17.43 1.98
CA SER A 64 -5.97 -17.74 1.36
C SER A 64 -5.76 -16.85 0.14
N TYR A 65 -4.55 -16.33 0.01
CA TYR A 65 -4.14 -15.52 -1.13
C TYR A 65 -2.67 -15.79 -1.46
N SER A 66 -2.39 -16.00 -2.74
CA SER A 66 -1.03 -16.19 -3.24
C SER A 66 -0.50 -14.86 -3.77
N ILE A 67 0.56 -14.36 -3.14
CA ILE A 67 1.25 -13.14 -3.59
C ILE A 67 1.92 -13.42 -4.95
N PRO A 68 1.73 -12.56 -5.97
CA PRO A 68 2.41 -12.71 -7.26
C PRO A 68 3.93 -12.73 -7.11
N TYR A 69 4.62 -13.60 -7.85
CA TYR A 69 6.09 -13.71 -7.82
C TYR A 69 6.82 -12.46 -8.34
N THR A 70 6.10 -11.58 -9.04
CA THR A 70 6.62 -10.29 -9.52
C THR A 70 6.68 -9.23 -8.43
N CYS A 71 6.06 -9.48 -7.27
CA CYS A 71 6.05 -8.55 -6.15
C CYS A 71 7.44 -8.45 -5.50
N PRO A 72 7.93 -7.23 -5.19
CA PRO A 72 9.23 -7.05 -4.56
C PRO A 72 9.25 -7.57 -3.11
N SER A 73 10.44 -7.76 -2.56
CA SER A 73 10.58 -8.11 -1.13
C SER A 73 10.00 -7.02 -0.23
N SER A 74 9.43 -7.41 0.91
CA SER A 74 9.03 -6.45 1.94
C SER A 74 10.25 -5.66 2.42
N PHE A 75 10.06 -4.37 2.63
CA PHE A 75 11.14 -3.47 2.99
C PHE A 75 10.60 -2.32 3.83
N LYS A 76 11.41 -1.83 4.77
CA LYS A 76 11.11 -0.62 5.53
C LYS A 76 12.39 0.17 5.69
N GLY A 77 12.39 1.40 5.20
CA GLY A 77 13.51 2.31 5.30
C GLY A 77 13.06 3.76 5.41
N GLU A 78 14.03 4.66 5.50
CA GLU A 78 13.77 6.09 5.67
C GLU A 78 13.08 6.72 4.44
N LYS A 79 13.42 6.24 3.24
CA LYS A 79 12.90 6.78 1.97
C LYS A 79 11.68 6.04 1.45
N GLY A 80 11.13 5.09 2.21
CA GLY A 80 9.98 4.33 1.78
C GLY A 80 9.88 2.93 2.33
N GLN A 81 8.82 2.24 1.93
CA GLN A 81 8.53 0.88 2.35
C GLN A 81 7.73 0.11 1.29
N VAL A 82 7.92 -1.21 1.30
CA VAL A 82 7.13 -2.19 0.56
C VAL A 82 6.39 -3.04 1.58
N THR A 83 5.05 -3.04 1.52
CA THR A 83 4.18 -3.67 2.52
C THR A 83 3.11 -4.54 1.88
N TYR A 84 2.82 -5.67 2.52
CA TYR A 84 1.75 -6.61 2.18
C TYR A 84 0.85 -6.80 3.40
N THR A 85 -0.46 -6.56 3.27
CA THR A 85 -1.44 -6.57 4.37
C THR A 85 -2.74 -7.28 3.95
N VAL A 86 -3.53 -7.71 4.94
CA VAL A 86 -4.87 -8.33 4.80
C VAL A 86 -5.88 -7.58 5.66
#